data_AF-A0A383ARI4-F1
#
_entry.id   AF-A0A383ARI4-F1
#
_cell.length_a   1.000
_cell.length_b   1.000
_cell.length_c   1.000
_cell.angle_alpha   90.00
_cell.angle_beta   90.00
_cell.angle_gamma   90.00
#
_symmetry.space_group_name_H-M   'P 1'
#
loop_
_entity.id
_entity.type
_entity.pdbx_description
1 polymer ?
#
loop_
_entity_poly.entity_id
_entity_poly.type
_entity_poly.pdbx_seq_one_letter_code
_entity_poly.pdbx_strand_id
1 'polypeptide(L)'
;NPGTQHVTIAVSGYDGGKTIDFRKFANMGITLLGMTKGFKNEKIYFENDLKENIHNGDKNYLSLLDEADEYITNNNLDFSEEPEARHFERDHECIKNPILELDLNLSGIKNVIWATGYKNNFDWIKLDIFDETGKPEHNNGVSKEKGLYFLGLPWLSMRGSSFIWGVWKDAKYLAEHIANN
;
A
#
# COMPACT_ATOMS: atom_id res chain seq x y z
N ASN A 1 -3.12 8.05 -13.73
CA ASN A 1 -3.53 9.10 -12.78
C ASN A 1 -2.46 9.20 -11.70
N PRO A 2 -1.68 10.29 -11.60
CA PRO A 2 -0.46 10.33 -10.77
C PRO A 2 -0.70 10.29 -9.24
N GLY A 3 -1.96 10.31 -8.78
CA GLY A 3 -2.33 10.33 -7.36
C GLY A 3 -2.27 8.98 -6.64
N THR A 4 -2.16 7.87 -7.35
CA THR A 4 -1.93 6.55 -6.74
C THR A 4 -0.44 6.26 -6.73
N GLN A 5 0.32 6.91 -5.85
CA GLN A 5 1.63 6.43 -5.42
C GLN A 5 1.41 5.14 -4.62
N HIS A 6 1.06 4.05 -5.31
CA HIS A 6 0.79 2.76 -4.69
C HIS A 6 2.13 2.14 -4.25
N VAL A 7 2.61 2.53 -3.07
CA VAL A 7 3.84 1.97 -2.47
C VAL A 7 3.55 0.72 -1.64
N THR A 8 2.33 0.20 -1.65
CA THR A 8 2.06 -1.05 -0.95
C THR A 8 2.62 -2.20 -1.78
N ILE A 9 3.80 -2.70 -1.42
CA ILE A 9 4.14 -4.10 -1.64
C ILE A 9 3.55 -4.82 -0.44
N ALA A 10 2.39 -5.46 -0.62
CA ALA A 10 1.91 -6.44 0.34
C ALA A 10 2.76 -7.69 0.17
N VAL A 11 3.90 -7.76 0.85
CA VAL A 11 4.68 -9.00 0.94
C VAL A 11 4.01 -9.86 2.00
N SER A 12 3.19 -10.83 1.60
CA SER A 12 2.81 -11.88 2.55
C SER A 12 4.00 -12.83 2.66
N GLY A 13 4.67 -12.83 3.81
CA GLY A 13 5.67 -13.86 4.16
C GLY A 13 5.04 -15.12 4.75
N TYR A 14 3.71 -15.16 4.83
CA TYR A 14 2.93 -16.25 5.41
C TYR A 14 2.81 -17.40 4.41
N ASP A 15 3.15 -18.61 4.86
CA ASP A 15 2.99 -19.86 4.10
C ASP A 15 3.61 -19.83 2.68
N GLY A 16 4.84 -19.31 2.59
CA GLY A 16 5.59 -19.21 1.32
C GLY A 16 5.21 -18.02 0.44
N GLY A 17 4.25 -17.20 0.87
CA GLY A 17 3.71 -16.09 0.10
C GLY A 17 2.52 -16.53 -0.75
N LYS A 18 1.38 -15.89 -0.52
CA LYS A 18 0.12 -16.18 -1.22
C LYS A 18 -0.58 -14.88 -1.56
N THR A 19 -1.19 -14.86 -2.74
CA THR A 19 -2.11 -13.79 -3.15
C THR A 19 -3.26 -13.72 -2.14
N ILE A 20 -3.52 -12.51 -1.67
CA ILE A 20 -4.61 -12.22 -0.75
C ILE A 20 -5.87 -11.91 -1.56
N ASP A 21 -6.90 -12.73 -1.38
CA ASP A 21 -8.26 -12.45 -1.85
C ASP A 21 -9.14 -12.14 -0.62
N PHE A 22 -9.59 -10.89 -0.50
CA PHE A 22 -10.41 -10.44 0.61
C PHE A 22 -11.72 -11.24 0.75
N ARG A 23 -12.22 -11.79 -0.36
CA ARG A 23 -13.44 -12.60 -0.37
C ARG A 23 -13.25 -13.92 0.38
N LYS A 24 -12.05 -14.50 0.36
CA LYS A 24 -11.72 -15.68 1.19
C LYS A 24 -11.84 -15.35 2.67
N PHE A 25 -11.32 -14.19 3.09
CA PHE A 25 -11.46 -13.72 4.47
C PHE A 25 -12.92 -13.46 4.87
N ALA A 26 -13.71 -12.89 3.95
CA ALA A 26 -15.14 -12.70 4.18
C ALA A 26 -15.86 -14.03 4.40
N ASN A 27 -15.57 -15.04 3.57
CA ASN A 27 -16.09 -16.40 3.72
C ASN A 27 -15.62 -17.09 5.02
N MET A 28 -14.50 -16.65 5.60
CA MET A 28 -14.01 -17.10 6.91
C MET A 28 -14.66 -16.36 8.10
N GLY A 29 -15.57 -15.41 7.85
CA GLY A 29 -16.32 -14.68 8.88
C GLY A 29 -15.81 -13.27 9.17
N ILE A 30 -14.83 -12.75 8.41
CA ILE A 30 -14.42 -11.34 8.53
C ILE A 30 -15.47 -10.46 7.84
N THR A 31 -16.00 -9.47 8.56
CA THR A 31 -16.85 -8.46 7.94
C THR A 31 -15.99 -7.37 7.33
N LEU A 32 -15.99 -7.28 6.00
CA LEU A 32 -15.31 -6.21 5.27
C LEU A 32 -16.16 -4.95 5.27
N LEU A 33 -15.51 -3.79 5.39
CA LEU A 33 -16.14 -2.47 5.47
C LEU A 33 -15.46 -1.52 4.48
N GLY A 34 -16.18 -0.48 4.06
CA GLY A 34 -15.62 0.60 3.25
C GLY A 34 -14.68 1.51 4.03
N MET A 35 -14.17 2.54 3.36
CA MET A 35 -13.32 3.56 4.01
C MET A 35 -14.05 4.21 5.18
N THR A 36 -13.38 4.37 6.32
CA THR A 36 -13.98 5.05 7.47
C THR A 36 -14.18 6.54 7.15
N LYS A 37 -15.43 6.98 7.13
CA LYS A 37 -15.84 8.36 6.86
C LYS A 37 -15.75 9.23 8.11
N GLY A 38 -16.12 8.68 9.26
CA GLY A 38 -16.09 9.40 10.52
C GLY A 38 -16.82 8.69 11.64
N PHE A 39 -16.76 9.28 12.83
CA PHE A 39 -17.41 8.80 14.04
C PHE A 39 -18.26 9.93 14.64
N LYS A 40 -19.54 9.66 14.89
CA LYS A 40 -20.47 10.62 15.50
C LYS A 40 -21.58 9.87 16.24
N ASN A 41 -21.92 10.36 17.44
CA ASN A 41 -23.01 9.80 18.25
C ASN A 41 -22.90 8.27 18.41
N GLU A 42 -21.72 7.76 18.78
CA GLU A 42 -21.45 6.33 19.00
C GLU A 42 -21.51 5.43 17.75
N LYS A 43 -21.73 6.04 16.56
CA LYS A 43 -21.72 5.36 15.27
C LYS A 43 -20.47 5.66 14.47
N ILE A 44 -19.88 4.63 13.88
CA ILE A 44 -18.91 4.76 12.79
C ILE A 44 -19.67 4.76 11.47
N TYR A 45 -19.28 5.65 10.57
CA TYR A 45 -19.80 5.73 9.20
C TYR A 45 -18.72 5.31 8.22
N PHE A 46 -19.12 4.61 7.16
CA PHE A 46 -18.24 4.14 6.10
C PHE A 46 -18.69 4.71 4.75
N GLU A 47 -17.73 4.93 3.86
CA GLU A 47 -18.02 5.22 2.46
C GLU A 47 -18.58 3.96 1.77
N ASN A 48 -19.40 4.17 0.74
CA ASN A 48 -19.94 3.08 -0.08
C ASN A 48 -18.97 2.68 -1.20
N ASP A 49 -17.72 2.42 -0.84
CA ASP A 49 -16.60 2.21 -1.78
C ASP A 49 -15.99 0.80 -1.72
N LEU A 50 -16.44 -0.04 -0.78
CA LEU A 50 -15.88 -1.38 -0.54
C LEU A 50 -15.78 -2.22 -1.83
N LYS A 51 -16.89 -2.36 -2.55
CA LYS A 51 -16.94 -3.18 -3.76
C LYS A 51 -16.04 -2.63 -4.87
N GLU A 52 -16.08 -1.32 -5.07
CA GLU A 52 -15.25 -0.64 -6.06
C GLU A 52 -13.76 -0.78 -5.73
N ASN A 53 -13.37 -0.61 -4.47
CA ASN A 53 -11.99 -0.75 -4.03
C ASN A 53 -11.46 -2.18 -4.24
N ILE A 54 -12.25 -3.21 -3.94
CA ILE A 54 -11.87 -4.61 -4.20
C ILE A 54 -11.69 -4.83 -5.72
N HIS A 55 -12.65 -4.43 -6.54
CA HIS A 55 -12.56 -4.60 -8.00
C HIS A 55 -11.39 -3.84 -8.63
N ASN A 56 -11.11 -2.63 -8.16
CA ASN A 56 -9.94 -1.87 -8.59
C ASN A 56 -8.64 -2.58 -8.19
N GLY A 57 -8.60 -3.19 -7.00
CA GLY A 57 -7.51 -4.07 -6.57
C GLY A 57 -7.30 -5.26 -7.51
N ASP A 58 -8.36 -6.00 -7.81
CA ASP A 58 -8.31 -7.16 -8.72
C ASP A 58 -7.83 -6.76 -10.11
N LYS A 59 -8.34 -5.64 -10.66
CA LYS A 59 -7.93 -5.13 -11.97
C LYS A 59 -6.45 -4.77 -12.01
N ASN A 60 -5.95 -4.09 -10.97
CA ASN A 60 -4.53 -3.74 -10.87
C ASN A 60 -3.65 -4.99 -10.76
N TYR A 61 -4.10 -6.00 -10.00
CA TYR A 61 -3.39 -7.27 -9.88
C TYR A 61 -3.33 -8.01 -11.23
N LEU A 62 -4.46 -8.14 -11.94
CA LEU A 62 -4.50 -8.78 -13.25
C LEU A 62 -3.62 -8.04 -14.29
N SER A 63 -3.65 -6.69 -14.28
CA SER A 63 -2.78 -5.89 -15.15
C SER A 63 -1.29 -6.19 -14.93
N LEU A 64 -0.89 -6.41 -13.68
CA LEU A 64 0.50 -6.76 -13.36
C LEU A 64 0.85 -8.17 -13.84
N LEU A 65 -0.08 -9.13 -13.76
CA LEU A 65 0.12 -10.46 -14.33
C LEU A 65 0.24 -10.41 -15.86
N ASP A 66 -0.60 -9.60 -16.52
CA ASP A 66 -0.54 -9.40 -17.97
C ASP A 66 0.82 -8.81 -18.41
N GLU A 67 1.34 -7.81 -17.69
CA GLU A 67 2.67 -7.25 -17.93
C GLU A 67 3.80 -8.28 -17.75
N ALA A 68 3.67 -9.18 -16.76
CA ALA A 68 4.63 -10.24 -16.55
C ALA A 68 4.61 -11.29 -17.67
N ASP A 69 3.42 -11.72 -18.10
CA ASP A 69 3.23 -12.68 -19.19
C ASP A 69 3.74 -12.11 -20.54
N GLU A 70 3.49 -10.81 -20.79
CA GLU A 70 4.04 -10.10 -21.94
C GLU A 70 5.57 -10.06 -21.90
N TYR A 71 6.17 -9.78 -20.74
CA TYR A 71 7.61 -9.77 -20.57
C TYR A 71 8.23 -11.16 -20.83
N ILE A 72 7.63 -12.23 -20.29
CA ILE A 72 8.06 -13.61 -20.52
C ILE A 72 8.07 -13.94 -22.01
N THR A 73 6.97 -13.59 -22.70
CA THR A 73 6.81 -13.82 -24.14
C THR A 73 7.87 -13.05 -24.95
N ASN A 74 8.03 -11.74 -24.68
CA ASN A 74 8.95 -10.88 -25.41
C ASN A 74 10.43 -11.26 -25.23
N ASN A 75 10.76 -11.94 -24.13
CA ASN A 75 12.13 -12.35 -23.80
C ASN A 75 12.38 -13.87 -23.99
N ASN A 76 11.40 -14.61 -24.51
CA ASN A 76 11.47 -16.07 -24.70
C ASN A 76 11.89 -16.81 -23.41
N LEU A 77 11.31 -16.44 -22.27
CA LEU A 77 11.64 -17.05 -20.99
C LEU A 77 10.82 -18.35 -20.78
N ASP A 78 11.45 -19.37 -20.19
CA ASP A 78 10.84 -20.67 -19.93
C ASP A 78 10.21 -20.71 -18.53
N PHE A 79 8.95 -20.27 -18.44
CA PHE A 79 8.14 -20.33 -17.21
C PHE A 79 6.85 -21.09 -17.49
N SER A 80 6.35 -21.80 -16.47
CA SER A 80 5.05 -22.48 -16.54
C SER A 80 3.91 -21.48 -16.35
N GLU A 81 2.77 -21.73 -17.01
CA GLU A 81 1.55 -20.94 -16.82
C GLU A 81 0.96 -21.16 -15.41
N GLU A 82 0.37 -20.10 -14.85
CA GLU A 82 -0.30 -20.12 -13.55
C GLU A 82 -1.76 -19.63 -13.64
N PRO A 83 -2.67 -20.37 -14.29
CA PRO A 83 -4.06 -19.90 -14.50
C PRO A 83 -4.82 -19.66 -13.18
N GLU A 84 -4.50 -20.41 -12.13
CA GLU A 84 -5.10 -20.25 -10.80
C GLU A 84 -4.80 -18.89 -10.16
N ALA A 85 -3.72 -18.20 -10.55
CA ALA A 85 -3.42 -16.85 -10.09
C ALA A 85 -4.51 -15.84 -10.49
N ARG A 86 -5.32 -16.17 -11.51
CA ARG A 86 -6.38 -15.31 -12.05
C ARG A 86 -7.76 -15.68 -11.49
N HIS A 87 -7.85 -16.65 -10.59
CA HIS A 87 -9.11 -17.08 -9.98
C HIS A 87 -9.40 -16.32 -8.68
N PHE A 88 -10.57 -15.67 -8.63
CA PHE A 88 -11.11 -15.01 -7.45
C PHE A 88 -12.37 -15.72 -6.95
N GLU A 89 -12.60 -15.67 -5.64
CA GLU A 89 -13.88 -16.11 -5.07
C GLU A 89 -15.03 -15.19 -5.52
N ARG A 90 -16.27 -15.64 -5.32
CA ARG A 90 -17.43 -14.78 -5.54
C ARG A 90 -17.56 -13.76 -4.41
N ASP A 91 -18.12 -12.59 -4.72
CA ASP A 91 -18.43 -11.58 -3.71
C ASP A 91 -19.30 -12.15 -2.59
N HIS A 92 -18.83 -11.98 -1.36
CA HIS A 92 -19.56 -12.26 -0.14
C HIS A 92 -20.68 -11.23 0.08
N GLU A 93 -21.69 -11.56 0.89
CA GLU A 93 -22.84 -10.67 1.13
C GLU A 93 -22.45 -9.31 1.72
N CYS A 94 -21.41 -9.25 2.56
CA CYS A 94 -20.91 -7.97 3.09
C CYS A 94 -20.29 -7.05 2.02
N ILE A 95 -19.90 -7.59 0.86
CA ILE A 95 -19.41 -6.80 -0.29
C ILE A 95 -20.58 -6.36 -1.17
N LYS A 96 -21.57 -7.25 -1.39
CA LYS A 96 -22.77 -6.93 -2.17
C LYS A 96 -23.66 -5.90 -1.49
N ASN A 97 -23.80 -6.03 -0.17
CA ASN A 97 -24.65 -5.23 0.69
C ASN A 97 -23.78 -4.65 1.84
N PRO A 98 -22.95 -3.63 1.57
CA PRO A 98 -22.00 -3.11 2.54
C PRO A 98 -22.69 -2.40 3.70
N ILE A 99 -22.12 -2.58 4.90
CA ILE A 99 -22.52 -1.83 6.09
C ILE A 99 -21.98 -0.40 5.96
N LEU A 100 -22.89 0.57 5.94
CA LEU A 100 -22.54 2.00 5.80
C LEU A 100 -22.52 2.75 7.15
N GLU A 101 -23.17 2.18 8.16
CA GLU A 101 -23.11 2.68 9.54
C GLU A 101 -23.08 1.53 10.53
N LEU A 102 -22.31 1.72 11.61
CA LEU A 102 -22.15 0.73 12.67
C LEU A 102 -22.20 1.42 14.03
N ASP A 103 -23.22 1.11 14.81
CA ASP A 103 -23.32 1.50 16.21
C ASP A 103 -22.47 0.56 17.06
N LEU A 104 -21.43 1.09 17.70
CA LEU A 104 -20.47 0.26 18.43
C LEU A 104 -21.10 -0.40 19.66
N ASN A 105 -22.00 0.31 20.35
CA ASN A 105 -22.65 -0.15 21.57
C ASN A 105 -23.67 -1.24 21.26
N LEU A 106 -24.56 -1.00 20.29
CA LEU A 106 -25.56 -1.98 19.87
C LEU A 106 -24.92 -3.24 19.27
N SER A 107 -23.77 -3.09 18.63
CA SER A 107 -23.01 -4.21 18.06
C SER A 107 -22.16 -4.97 19.09
N GLY A 108 -22.13 -4.52 20.36
CA GLY A 108 -21.34 -5.12 21.42
C GLY A 108 -19.82 -5.01 21.21
N ILE A 109 -19.35 -4.07 20.38
CA ILE A 109 -17.93 -3.87 20.10
C ILE A 109 -17.30 -3.10 21.26
N LYS A 110 -16.40 -3.76 21.98
CA LYS A 110 -15.74 -3.20 23.17
C LYS A 110 -14.33 -2.65 22.90
N ASN A 111 -13.69 -3.10 21.83
CA ASN A 111 -12.30 -2.78 21.53
C ASN A 111 -12.17 -2.44 20.04
N VAL A 112 -11.39 -1.40 19.74
CA VAL A 112 -11.02 -1.02 18.38
C VAL A 112 -9.50 -0.96 18.30
N ILE A 113 -8.92 -1.67 17.34
CA ILE A 113 -7.47 -1.67 17.08
C ILE A 113 -7.22 -0.87 15.80
N TRP A 114 -6.50 0.25 15.94
CA TRP A 114 -6.12 1.09 14.81
C TRP A 114 -4.83 0.57 14.17
N ALA A 115 -5.00 -0.19 13.08
CA ALA A 115 -3.90 -0.71 12.26
C ALA A 115 -3.76 0.04 10.93
N THR A 116 -4.00 1.36 10.93
CA THR A 116 -4.07 2.21 9.72
C THR A 116 -2.74 2.85 9.32
N GLY A 117 -1.62 2.34 9.83
CA GLY A 117 -0.28 2.84 9.52
C GLY A 117 0.12 4.12 10.26
N TYR A 118 1.12 4.82 9.72
CA TYR A 118 1.71 6.03 10.29
C TYR A 118 2.01 7.05 9.17
N LYS A 119 2.41 8.27 9.55
CA LYS A 119 2.91 9.30 8.65
C LYS A 119 4.27 9.79 9.13
N ASN A 120 5.13 10.20 8.20
CA ASN A 120 6.38 10.87 8.54
C ASN A 120 6.08 12.26 9.10
N ASN A 121 6.79 12.65 10.17
CA ASN A 121 6.72 14.00 10.72
C ASN A 121 8.09 14.69 10.54
N PHE A 122 8.11 15.75 9.72
CA PHE A 122 9.29 16.56 9.45
C PHE A 122 9.22 17.96 10.07
N ASP A 123 8.26 18.24 10.95
CA ASP A 123 8.03 19.57 11.55
C ASP A 123 9.26 20.15 12.27
N TRP A 124 10.20 19.30 12.67
CA TRP A 124 11.46 19.71 13.31
C TRP A 124 12.48 20.31 12.32
N ILE A 125 12.32 20.10 11.02
CA ILE A 125 13.15 20.69 9.96
C ILE A 125 12.52 22.02 9.56
N LYS A 126 13.18 23.14 9.90
CA LYS A 126 12.68 24.50 9.63
C LYS A 126 13.27 25.07 8.34
N LEU A 127 13.07 24.35 7.23
CA LEU A 127 13.56 24.70 5.90
C LEU A 127 12.44 24.60 4.86
N ASP A 128 12.53 25.41 3.81
CA ASP A 128 11.59 25.41 2.69
C ASP A 128 12.01 24.38 1.62
N ILE A 129 11.84 23.10 1.97
CA ILE A 129 12.29 21.95 1.16
C ILE A 129 11.22 20.87 1.00
N PHE A 130 9.97 21.18 1.32
CA PHE A 130 8.86 20.23 1.28
C PHE A 130 7.89 20.61 0.17
N ASP A 131 7.31 19.60 -0.49
CA ASP A 131 6.25 19.81 -1.46
C ASP A 131 4.91 20.17 -0.80
N GLU A 132 3.89 20.48 -1.62
CA GLU A 132 2.53 20.81 -1.16
C GLU A 132 1.88 19.70 -0.31
N THR A 133 2.42 18.48 -0.37
CA THR A 133 1.95 17.31 0.40
C THR A 133 2.76 17.08 1.69
N GLY A 134 3.73 17.94 1.98
CA GLY A 134 4.62 17.86 3.14
C GLY A 134 5.72 16.81 3.01
N LYS A 135 5.97 16.30 1.80
CA LYS A 135 7.07 15.35 1.55
C LYS A 135 8.34 16.12 1.20
N PRO A 136 9.52 15.68 1.67
CA PRO A 136 10.76 16.35 1.34
C PRO A 136 11.05 16.21 -0.15
N GLU A 137 11.35 17.32 -0.79
CA GLU A 137 11.85 17.34 -2.16
C GLU A 137 13.30 16.85 -2.16
N HIS A 138 13.56 15.79 -2.92
CA HIS A 138 14.88 15.20 -3.00
C HIS A 138 15.14 14.54 -4.36
N ASN A 139 16.41 14.34 -4.69
CA ASN A 139 16.82 13.41 -5.75
C ASN A 139 17.56 12.23 -5.12
N ASN A 140 16.95 11.04 -5.12
CA ASN A 140 17.50 9.83 -4.47
C ASN A 140 17.95 10.05 -3.02
N GLY A 141 17.23 10.86 -2.26
CA GLY A 141 17.55 11.19 -0.87
C GLY A 141 18.44 12.42 -0.69
N VAL A 142 19.02 13.00 -1.74
CA VAL A 142 19.74 14.27 -1.66
C VAL A 142 18.74 15.43 -1.64
N SER A 143 18.70 16.20 -0.55
CA SER A 143 17.81 17.37 -0.40
C SER A 143 18.19 18.50 -1.35
N LYS A 144 17.26 19.44 -1.57
CA LYS A 144 17.57 20.76 -2.15
C LYS A 144 18.53 21.57 -1.26
N GLU A 145 18.46 21.41 0.06
CA GLU A 145 19.37 22.07 1.01
C GLU A 145 20.69 21.31 1.13
N LYS A 146 21.82 22.02 1.00
CA LYS A 146 23.14 21.38 1.04
C LYS A 146 23.45 20.86 2.45
N GLY A 147 23.88 19.60 2.54
CA GLY A 147 24.23 18.95 3.81
C GLY A 147 23.06 18.28 4.51
N LEU A 148 21.85 18.31 3.93
CA LEU A 148 20.70 17.55 4.41
C LEU A 148 20.38 16.40 3.45
N TYR A 149 20.15 15.21 4.01
CA TYR A 149 19.90 13.99 3.25
C TYR A 149 18.78 13.17 3.91
N PHE A 150 18.02 12.44 3.10
CA PHE A 150 16.92 11.59 3.51
C PHE A 150 17.20 10.14 3.12
N LEU A 151 17.07 9.22 4.09
CA LEU A 151 17.23 7.79 3.89
C LEU A 151 16.00 7.06 4.41
N GLY A 152 15.63 5.94 3.77
CA GLY A 152 14.50 5.11 4.18
C GLY A 152 13.13 5.64 3.77
N LEU A 153 13.06 6.70 2.96
CA LEU A 153 11.80 7.12 2.34
C LEU A 153 11.40 6.15 1.23
N PRO A 154 10.09 6.03 0.93
CA PRO A 154 9.63 5.38 -0.29
C PRO A 154 10.23 6.03 -1.54
N TRP A 155 10.54 5.23 -2.57
CA TRP A 155 10.95 5.73 -3.88
C TRP A 155 12.12 6.73 -3.83
N LEU A 156 13.19 6.37 -3.13
CA LEU A 156 14.48 7.03 -3.35
C LEU A 156 15.03 6.53 -4.71
N SER A 157 16.01 5.62 -4.72
CA SER A 157 16.45 5.01 -5.99
C SER A 157 15.50 3.92 -6.51
N MET A 158 14.65 3.34 -5.65
CA MET A 158 13.76 2.23 -6.04
C MET A 158 12.54 2.06 -5.15
N ARG A 159 11.60 1.21 -5.58
CA ARG A 159 10.41 0.84 -4.79
C ARG A 159 10.76 0.26 -3.40
N GLY A 160 11.88 -0.44 -3.31
CA GLY A 160 12.39 -1.08 -2.09
C GLY A 160 13.09 -0.15 -1.09
N SER A 161 13.22 1.16 -1.37
CA SER A 161 14.06 2.09 -0.58
C SER A 161 13.69 2.21 0.90
N SER A 162 12.41 2.04 1.22
CA SER A 162 11.91 2.09 2.61
C SER A 162 11.98 0.75 3.35
N PHE A 163 12.44 -0.32 2.71
CA PHE A 163 12.49 -1.65 3.29
C PHE A 163 13.92 -2.04 3.70
N ILE A 164 14.06 -2.82 4.77
CA ILE A 164 15.36 -3.31 5.27
C ILE A 164 16.17 -4.02 4.16
N TRP A 165 15.50 -4.77 3.27
CA TRP A 165 16.19 -5.48 2.18
C TRP A 165 16.72 -4.55 1.07
N GLY A 166 16.12 -3.36 0.90
CA GLY A 166 16.42 -2.45 -0.21
C GLY A 166 17.24 -1.21 0.19
N VAL A 167 17.05 -0.70 1.41
CA VAL A 167 17.61 0.58 1.90
C VAL A 167 19.14 0.65 1.80
N TRP A 168 19.85 -0.48 1.82
CA TRP A 168 21.31 -0.51 1.75
C TRP A 168 21.86 0.12 0.46
N LYS A 169 21.12 0.03 -0.66
CA LYS A 169 21.54 0.65 -1.93
C LYS A 169 21.51 2.17 -1.85
N ASP A 170 20.45 2.73 -1.28
CA ASP A 170 20.33 4.17 -1.04
C ASP A 170 21.35 4.65 -0.01
N ALA A 171 21.57 3.88 1.06
CA ALA A 171 22.56 4.20 2.08
C ALA A 171 23.97 4.27 1.48
N LYS A 172 24.34 3.31 0.62
CA LYS A 172 25.63 3.31 -0.09
C LYS A 172 25.76 4.54 -1.00
N TYR A 173 24.74 4.82 -1.81
CA TYR A 173 24.73 5.99 -2.69
C TYR A 173 24.92 7.31 -1.92
N LEU A 174 24.16 7.51 -0.84
CA LEU A 174 24.26 8.72 -0.03
C LEU A 174 25.61 8.83 0.67
N ALA A 175 26.16 7.73 1.18
CA ALA A 175 27.48 7.74 1.82
C ALA A 175 28.59 8.15 0.82
N GLU A 176 28.58 7.60 -0.39
CA GLU A 176 29.51 7.99 -1.46
C GLU A 176 29.32 9.44 -1.88
N HIS A 177 28.07 9.91 -1.96
CA HIS A 177 27.77 11.31 -2.27
C HIS A 177 28.28 12.25 -1.17
N ILE A 178 28.10 11.92 0.10
CA ILE A 178 28.57 12.73 1.24
C ILE A 178 30.10 12.78 1.28
N ALA A 179 30.78 11.66 1.02
CA ALA A 179 32.25 11.61 1.08
C ALA A 179 32.95 12.41 -0.03
N ASN A 180 32.27 12.64 -1.16
CA ASN A 180 32.84 13.28 -2.35
C ASN A 180 32.40 14.74 -2.55
N ASN A 181 31.62 15.32 -1.64
CA ASN A 181 31.15 16.72 -1.69
C ASN A 181 31.68 17.56 -0.52
#